data_AF-A0A934ALE5-F1
#
_entry.id   AF-A0A934ALE5-F1
#
_cell.length_a   1.000
_cell.length_b   1.000
_cell.length_c   1.000
_cell.angle_alpha   90.00
_cell.angle_beta   90.00
_cell.angle_gamma   90.00
#
_symmetry.space_group_name_H-M   'P 1'
#
loop_
_entity.id
_entity.type
_entity.pdbx_description
1 polymer ?
#
loop_
_entity_poly.entity_id
_entity_poly.type
_entity_poly.pdbx_seq_one_letter_code
_entity_poly.pdbx_strand_id
1 'polypeptide(L)'
;MNGLRGRGPALAACVLLSAGCGVPMKRAYLLTDRQAGELSAKLGTVGLPTASFLPKSEVLTPAKGALDGAGRGAASAAGALFGAASESKSGEVAAIGILLTPAGALVGGVAGAILAEKPEVVEAWEAEVGEGLRALGAQAGLRDAVLKWGLRKTSIKLMPLDGQGPASLEGQPDYSGLKDRGVDTVLEVSVLGVGLSGAKTLNPDLALLVTARSRVVSVSDGKELFSRDYSCSGAERKFKEWAARSGAKLRPAFQGCVFRLARSMVLEAFQLDTLLAPEPEITDKTHQ
;
A
#
# COMPACT_ATOMS: atom_id res chain seq x y z
N MET A 1 -18.09 59.73 25.51
CA MET A 1 -18.68 58.76 26.45
C MET A 1 -19.05 57.50 25.67
N ASN A 2 -18.31 56.43 25.97
CA ASN A 2 -18.57 54.99 25.85
C ASN A 2 -19.62 54.44 24.87
N GLY A 3 -19.21 53.46 24.05
CA GLY A 3 -20.14 52.39 23.65
C GLY A 3 -19.83 51.62 22.36
N LEU A 4 -18.68 50.95 22.25
CA LEU A 4 -18.54 49.87 21.27
C LEU A 4 -18.09 48.59 21.99
N ARG A 5 -19.05 47.68 22.19
CA ARG A 5 -18.86 46.34 22.74
C ARG A 5 -18.03 45.50 21.77
N GLY A 6 -16.92 44.97 22.27
CA GLY A 6 -16.06 44.03 21.55
C GLY A 6 -16.75 42.70 21.29
N ARG A 7 -16.70 42.26 20.03
CA ARG A 7 -16.88 40.86 19.62
C ARG A 7 -15.50 40.22 19.55
N GLY A 8 -15.15 39.39 20.53
CA GLY A 8 -13.97 38.54 20.45
C GLY A 8 -14.23 37.33 19.53
N PRO A 9 -13.26 36.89 18.72
CA PRO A 9 -13.38 35.65 17.96
C PRO A 9 -13.20 34.44 18.89
N ALA A 10 -14.24 33.60 18.97
CA ALA A 10 -14.14 32.28 19.56
C ALA A 10 -13.35 31.37 18.61
N LEU A 11 -12.10 31.06 18.97
CA LEU A 11 -11.31 30.00 18.34
C LEU A 11 -11.85 28.65 18.83
N ALA A 12 -12.69 28.02 18.02
CA ALA A 12 -13.11 26.65 18.20
C ALA A 12 -11.95 25.71 17.83
N ALA A 13 -11.33 25.10 18.83
CA ALA A 13 -10.36 24.02 18.65
C ALA A 13 -11.13 22.71 18.35
N CYS A 14 -11.17 22.30 17.08
CA CYS A 14 -11.63 20.98 16.69
C CYS A 14 -10.59 19.92 17.06
N VAL A 15 -10.84 19.21 18.16
CA VAL A 15 -10.13 17.98 18.52
C VAL A 15 -10.67 16.85 17.64
N LEU A 16 -9.89 16.42 16.65
CA LEU A 16 -10.20 15.23 15.86
C LEU A 16 -9.68 13.99 16.61
N LEU A 17 -10.59 13.31 17.30
CA LEU A 17 -10.38 11.96 17.83
C LEU A 17 -10.31 10.97 16.66
N SER A 18 -9.11 10.48 16.33
CA SER A 18 -8.95 9.36 15.41
C SER A 18 -9.30 8.06 16.14
N ALA A 19 -10.58 7.70 16.13
CA ALA A 19 -11.01 6.35 16.46
C ALA A 19 -10.52 5.40 15.35
N GLY A 20 -9.59 4.51 15.70
CA GLY A 20 -9.16 3.42 14.83
C GLY A 20 -10.32 2.45 14.59
N CYS A 21 -11.01 2.59 13.47
CA CYS A 21 -11.92 1.58 12.98
C CYS A 21 -11.12 0.38 12.46
N GLY A 22 -10.75 -0.53 13.36
CA GLY A 22 -10.43 -1.90 12.98
C GLY A 22 -11.72 -2.54 12.47
N VAL A 23 -11.85 -2.67 11.15
CA VAL A 23 -12.95 -3.44 10.55
C VAL A 23 -12.77 -4.90 10.96
N PRO A 24 -13.77 -5.55 11.59
CA PRO A 24 -13.69 -6.96 11.91
C PRO A 24 -13.64 -7.76 10.60
N MET A 25 -12.49 -8.39 10.34
CA MET A 25 -12.31 -9.31 9.23
C MET A 25 -13.23 -10.51 9.47
N LYS A 26 -14.33 -10.62 8.71
CA LYS A 26 -15.22 -11.78 8.78
C LYS A 26 -14.42 -13.04 8.43
N ARG A 27 -14.51 -14.01 9.34
CA ARG A 27 -13.89 -15.34 9.28
C ARG A 27 -14.16 -15.99 7.92
N ALA A 28 -13.11 -16.37 7.20
CA ALA A 28 -13.22 -17.19 6.00
C ALA A 28 -13.84 -18.55 6.39
N TYR A 29 -14.81 -19.01 5.61
CA TYR A 29 -15.30 -20.39 5.67
C TYR A 29 -14.17 -21.33 5.23
N LEU A 30 -14.33 -22.67 5.25
CA LEU A 30 -13.46 -23.56 4.48
C LEU A 30 -14.25 -24.20 3.31
N LEU A 31 -13.83 -24.06 2.05
CA LEU A 31 -14.35 -24.78 0.88
C LEU A 31 -13.69 -26.16 0.88
N THR A 32 -14.40 -27.12 0.30
CA THR A 32 -13.89 -28.49 0.05
C THR A 32 -13.35 -28.59 -1.39
N ASP A 33 -12.54 -29.60 -1.70
CA ASP A 33 -12.03 -29.89 -3.06
C ASP A 33 -13.17 -29.94 -4.10
N ARG A 34 -14.36 -30.40 -3.70
CA ARG A 34 -15.55 -30.43 -4.53
C ARG A 34 -16.07 -29.02 -4.88
N GLN A 35 -16.11 -28.12 -3.91
CA GLN A 35 -16.58 -26.75 -4.12
C GLN A 35 -15.56 -25.91 -4.90
N ALA A 36 -14.26 -26.19 -4.74
CA ALA A 36 -13.21 -25.63 -5.59
C ALA A 36 -13.38 -26.09 -7.06
N GLY A 37 -13.73 -27.35 -7.28
CA GLY A 37 -14.09 -27.89 -8.60
C GLY A 37 -15.33 -27.24 -9.21
N GLU A 38 -16.40 -27.04 -8.42
CA GLU A 38 -17.62 -26.37 -8.87
C GLU A 38 -17.41 -24.89 -9.20
N LEU A 39 -16.56 -24.18 -8.45
CA LEU A 39 -16.21 -22.78 -8.76
C LEU A 39 -15.27 -22.68 -9.96
N SER A 40 -14.28 -23.57 -10.08
CA SER A 40 -13.44 -23.66 -11.29
C SER A 40 -14.29 -23.95 -12.52
N ALA A 41 -15.32 -24.79 -12.41
CA ALA A 41 -16.26 -25.05 -13.50
C ALA A 41 -17.09 -23.80 -13.87
N LYS A 42 -17.39 -22.92 -12.90
CA LYS A 42 -18.10 -21.65 -13.15
C LYS A 42 -17.21 -20.58 -13.79
N LEU A 43 -15.90 -20.59 -13.52
CA LEU A 43 -14.95 -19.63 -14.07
C LEU A 43 -14.42 -20.05 -15.45
N GLY A 44 -14.45 -21.35 -15.75
CA GLY A 44 -14.00 -21.90 -17.02
C GLY A 44 -12.50 -21.67 -17.26
N THR A 45 -12.15 -21.35 -18.50
CA THR A 45 -10.79 -20.90 -18.85
C THR A 45 -10.64 -19.43 -18.52
N VAL A 46 -9.64 -19.11 -17.69
CA VAL A 46 -9.37 -17.76 -17.21
C VAL A 46 -8.23 -17.14 -18.01
N GLY A 47 -8.55 -16.07 -18.73
CA GLY A 47 -7.57 -15.20 -19.38
C GLY A 47 -6.88 -14.28 -18.38
N LEU A 48 -5.57 -14.10 -18.51
CA LEU A 48 -4.79 -13.23 -17.63
C LEU A 48 -3.98 -12.22 -18.46
N PRO A 49 -4.52 -11.00 -18.67
CA PRO A 49 -3.84 -9.99 -19.46
C PRO A 49 -2.77 -9.23 -18.67
N THR A 50 -1.94 -8.48 -19.40
CA THR A 50 -1.03 -7.49 -18.81
C THR A 50 -1.63 -6.10 -18.96
N ALA A 51 -1.79 -5.39 -17.85
CA ALA A 51 -2.11 -3.96 -17.90
C ALA A 51 -0.98 -3.19 -18.60
N SER A 52 -1.34 -2.25 -19.47
CA SER A 52 -0.36 -1.50 -20.29
C SER A 52 -0.03 -0.11 -19.73
N PHE A 53 -0.67 0.30 -18.62
CA PHE A 53 -0.38 1.57 -17.96
C PHE A 53 0.78 1.47 -16.96
N LEU A 54 1.47 2.59 -16.77
CA LEU A 54 2.52 2.71 -15.77
C LEU A 54 1.92 2.92 -14.37
N PRO A 55 2.40 2.19 -13.34
CA PRO A 55 2.00 2.46 -11.97
C PRO A 55 2.41 3.88 -11.54
N LYS A 56 1.63 4.47 -10.65
CA LYS A 56 2.03 5.71 -9.98
C LYS A 56 3.27 5.46 -9.14
N SER A 57 4.23 6.37 -9.19
CA SER A 57 5.40 6.32 -8.31
C SER A 57 5.32 7.45 -7.29
N GLU A 58 5.23 7.07 -6.02
CA GLU A 58 5.28 8.01 -4.90
C GLU A 58 6.47 7.64 -4.02
N VAL A 59 7.47 8.51 -4.02
CA VAL A 59 8.72 8.30 -3.29
C VAL A 59 8.83 9.40 -2.25
N LEU A 60 8.71 9.04 -0.98
CA LEU A 60 9.02 9.96 0.11
C LEU A 60 10.54 10.09 0.23
N THR A 61 11.02 11.33 0.32
CA THR A 61 12.45 11.65 0.31
C THR A 61 12.88 12.27 1.64
N PRO A 62 14.16 12.16 2.02
CA PRO A 62 14.73 12.88 3.17
C PRO A 62 14.56 14.41 3.03
N ALA A 63 14.78 15.13 4.12
CA ALA A 63 14.79 16.59 4.05
C ALA A 63 15.87 17.12 3.10
N LYS A 64 15.48 18.04 2.22
CA LYS A 64 16.36 18.58 1.17
C LYS A 64 16.82 20.00 1.49
N GLY A 65 18.08 20.15 1.87
CA GLY A 65 18.68 21.45 2.19
C GLY A 65 18.11 22.10 3.46
N ALA A 66 18.65 23.28 3.79
CA ALA A 66 18.44 23.92 5.09
C ALA A 66 16.99 24.29 5.39
N LEU A 67 16.21 24.71 4.40
CA LEU A 67 14.83 25.16 4.59
C LEU A 67 13.86 24.00 4.88
N ASP A 68 13.90 22.94 4.07
CA ASP A 68 13.09 21.73 4.31
C ASP A 68 13.56 21.01 5.59
N GLY A 69 14.88 20.98 5.81
CA GLY A 69 15.51 20.53 7.05
C GLY A 69 14.94 21.22 8.28
N ALA A 70 14.89 22.55 8.25
CA ALA A 70 14.34 23.33 9.35
C ALA A 70 12.85 23.06 9.57
N GLY A 71 12.05 23.01 8.50
CA GLY A 71 10.62 22.75 8.61
C GLY A 71 10.32 21.38 9.25
N ARG A 72 10.98 20.32 8.76
CA ARG A 72 10.76 18.96 9.28
C ARG A 72 11.35 18.75 10.66
N GLY A 73 12.51 19.35 10.96
CA GLY A 73 13.12 19.32 12.28
C GLY A 73 12.26 20.02 13.33
N ALA A 74 11.72 21.20 12.99
CA ALA A 74 10.80 21.94 13.84
C ALA A 74 9.52 21.15 14.13
N ALA A 75 8.90 20.58 13.08
CA ALA A 75 7.69 19.76 13.22
C ALA A 75 7.93 18.51 14.09
N SER A 76 9.06 17.83 13.89
CA SER A 76 9.40 16.63 14.66
C SER A 76 9.60 16.93 16.14
N ALA A 77 10.33 18.01 16.47
CA ALA A 77 10.57 18.41 17.86
C ALA A 77 9.29 18.92 18.55
N ALA A 78 8.47 19.71 17.85
CA ALA A 78 7.18 20.17 18.36
C ALA A 78 6.22 18.99 18.62
N GLY A 79 6.17 18.01 17.71
CA GLY A 79 5.36 16.80 17.87
C GLY A 79 5.78 15.96 19.08
N ALA A 80 7.08 15.79 19.32
CA ALA A 80 7.59 15.05 20.47
C ALA A 80 7.21 15.71 21.81
N LEU A 81 7.35 17.04 21.91
CA LEU A 81 6.97 17.80 23.12
C LEU A 81 5.45 17.79 23.35
N PHE A 82 4.67 17.90 22.28
CA PHE A 82 3.21 17.82 22.36
C PHE A 82 2.73 16.42 22.78
N GLY A 83 3.32 15.36 22.20
CA GLY A 83 3.02 13.97 22.56
C GLY A 83 3.30 13.69 24.03
N ALA A 84 4.50 14.04 24.52
CA ALA A 84 4.88 13.87 25.92
C ALA A 84 3.96 14.61 26.91
N ALA A 85 3.43 15.78 26.51
CA ALA A 85 2.51 16.55 27.33
C ALA A 85 1.08 15.99 27.35
N SER A 86 0.68 15.29 26.28
CA SER A 86 -0.67 14.70 26.13
C SER A 86 -0.87 13.36 26.87
N GLU A 87 0.22 12.65 27.19
CA GLU A 87 0.18 11.39 27.96
C GLU A 87 0.10 11.61 29.48
N SER A 88 0.28 12.85 29.94
CA SER A 88 0.15 13.19 31.35
C SER A 88 -1.32 13.31 31.77
N LYS A 89 -1.73 12.50 32.77
CA LYS A 89 -3.09 12.53 33.34
C LYS A 89 -3.38 13.77 34.20
N SER A 90 -2.38 14.60 34.48
CA SER A 90 -2.54 15.87 35.20
C SER A 90 -2.55 17.06 34.23
N GLY A 91 -3.64 17.85 34.24
CA GLY A 91 -3.87 18.97 33.32
C GLY A 91 -2.82 20.09 33.37
N GLU A 92 -1.95 20.10 34.37
CA GLU A 92 -0.87 21.09 34.51
C GLU A 92 0.31 20.84 33.55
N VAL A 93 0.59 19.58 33.20
CA VAL A 93 1.71 19.21 32.30
C VAL A 93 1.36 19.49 30.84
N ALA A 94 0.08 19.40 30.49
CA ALA A 94 -0.43 19.74 29.15
C ALA A 94 -0.20 21.22 28.81
N ALA A 95 -0.39 22.14 29.77
CA ALA A 95 -0.16 23.57 29.57
C ALA A 95 1.32 23.92 29.37
N ILE A 96 2.22 23.25 30.11
CA ILE A 96 3.68 23.45 29.99
C ILE A 96 4.20 22.94 28.64
N GLY A 97 3.70 21.80 28.17
CA GLY A 97 4.07 21.26 26.86
C GLY A 97 3.75 22.21 25.70
N ILE A 98 2.58 22.84 25.74
CA ILE A 98 2.16 23.83 24.72
C ILE A 98 3.08 25.05 24.74
N LEU A 99 3.44 25.56 25.93
CA LEU A 99 4.33 26.72 26.07
C LEU A 99 5.75 26.46 25.54
N LEU A 100 6.23 25.23 25.59
CA LEU A 100 7.58 24.85 25.13
C LEU A 100 7.64 24.52 23.63
N THR A 101 6.51 24.37 22.94
CA THR A 101 6.49 24.03 21.51
C THR A 101 7.22 25.04 20.60
N PRO A 102 7.16 26.37 20.81
CA PRO A 102 7.90 27.32 19.95
C PRO A 102 9.41 27.20 20.13
N ALA A 103 9.88 27.01 21.37
CA ALA A 103 11.30 26.81 21.66
C ALA A 103 11.81 25.48 21.08
N GLY A 104 11.02 24.41 21.23
CA GLY A 104 11.31 23.12 20.61
C GLY A 104 11.34 23.18 19.09
N ALA A 105 10.41 23.91 18.47
CA ALA A 105 10.38 24.13 17.03
C ALA A 105 11.62 24.90 16.52
N LEU A 106 12.07 25.92 17.24
CA LEU A 106 13.28 26.67 16.90
C LEU A 106 14.55 25.81 16.99
N VAL A 107 14.73 25.09 18.10
CA VAL A 107 15.88 24.20 18.29
C VAL A 107 15.86 23.06 17.26
N GLY A 108 14.70 22.44 17.06
CA GLY A 108 14.49 21.41 16.06
C GLY A 108 14.72 21.93 14.63
N GLY A 109 14.36 23.18 14.35
CA GLY A 109 14.57 23.81 13.05
C GLY A 109 16.04 24.06 12.74
N VAL A 110 16.81 24.59 13.67
CA VAL A 110 18.26 24.80 13.47
C VAL A 110 18.99 23.47 13.34
N ALA A 111 18.71 22.52 14.25
CA ALA A 111 19.30 21.18 14.17
C ALA A 111 18.92 20.48 12.85
N GLY A 112 17.67 20.61 12.42
CA GLY A 112 17.17 20.06 11.17
C GLY A 112 17.83 20.69 9.93
N ALA A 113 18.11 22.00 9.95
CA ALA A 113 18.81 22.67 8.85
C ALA A 113 20.25 22.15 8.67
N ILE A 114 20.94 21.87 9.78
CA ILE A 114 22.33 21.38 9.78
C ILE A 114 22.39 19.89 9.38
N LEU A 115 21.43 19.10 9.87
CA LEU A 115 21.40 17.66 9.67
C LEU A 115 20.72 17.25 8.34
N ALA A 116 20.15 18.19 7.61
CA ALA A 116 19.59 17.93 6.28
C ALA A 116 20.70 17.57 5.30
N GLU A 117 20.40 16.62 4.42
CA GLU A 117 21.30 16.24 3.35
C GLU A 117 21.37 17.34 2.30
N LYS A 118 22.51 17.41 1.63
CA LYS A 118 22.70 18.39 0.54
C LYS A 118 21.73 18.08 -0.60
N PRO A 119 21.12 19.11 -1.22
CA PRO A 119 20.16 18.92 -2.31
C PRO A 119 20.65 18.00 -3.42
N GLU A 120 21.91 18.14 -3.83
CA GLU A 120 22.51 17.40 -4.94
C GLU A 120 22.66 15.90 -4.61
N VAL A 121 22.93 15.57 -3.34
CA VAL A 121 23.05 14.18 -2.88
C VAL A 121 21.69 13.50 -2.87
N VAL A 122 20.66 14.20 -2.40
CA VAL A 122 19.29 13.68 -2.38
C VAL A 122 18.76 13.48 -3.79
N GLU A 123 19.01 14.42 -4.71
CA GLU A 123 18.64 14.30 -6.13
C GLU A 123 19.30 13.10 -6.81
N ALA A 124 20.60 12.87 -6.55
CA ALA A 124 21.29 11.68 -7.07
C ALA A 124 20.63 10.39 -6.57
N TRP A 125 20.29 10.31 -5.28
CA TRP A 125 19.58 9.15 -4.73
C TRP A 125 18.17 8.98 -5.29
N GLU A 126 17.43 10.07 -5.51
CA GLU A 126 16.11 10.06 -6.16
C GLU A 126 16.19 9.52 -7.59
N ALA A 127 17.22 9.90 -8.35
CA ALA A 127 17.44 9.38 -9.69
C ALA A 127 17.69 7.87 -9.69
N GLU A 128 18.58 7.38 -8.81
CA GLU A 128 18.90 5.95 -8.66
C GLU A 128 17.67 5.12 -8.24
N VAL A 129 16.89 5.61 -7.27
CA VAL A 129 15.65 4.95 -6.83
C VAL A 129 14.61 4.98 -7.95
N GLY A 130 14.44 6.11 -8.62
CA GLY A 130 13.49 6.28 -9.71
C GLY A 130 13.79 5.37 -10.90
N GLU A 131 15.05 5.23 -11.29
CA GLU A 131 15.49 4.25 -12.30
C GLU A 131 15.21 2.82 -11.84
N GLY A 132 15.60 2.50 -10.60
CA GLY A 132 15.37 1.18 -10.01
C GLY A 132 13.89 0.78 -9.99
N LEU A 133 12.99 1.72 -9.68
CA LEU A 133 11.53 1.51 -9.71
C LEU A 133 10.99 1.29 -11.12
N ARG A 134 11.45 2.07 -12.10
CA ARG A 134 11.06 1.89 -13.52
C ARG A 134 11.51 0.54 -14.07
N ALA A 135 12.69 0.06 -13.62
CA ALA A 135 13.26 -1.22 -14.02
C ALA A 135 12.59 -2.45 -13.37
N LEU A 136 11.57 -2.29 -12.52
CA LEU A 136 10.89 -3.40 -11.86
C LEU A 136 9.97 -4.21 -12.80
N GLY A 137 9.52 -3.61 -13.91
CA GLY A 137 8.57 -4.28 -14.81
C GLY A 137 7.25 -4.63 -14.12
N ALA A 138 6.69 -3.70 -13.34
CA ALA A 138 5.72 -4.01 -12.30
C ALA A 138 4.47 -4.76 -12.76
N GLN A 139 3.88 -4.37 -13.90
CA GLN A 139 2.68 -5.02 -14.44
C GLN A 139 2.95 -6.47 -14.84
N ALA A 140 4.00 -6.69 -15.63
CA ALA A 140 4.41 -8.03 -16.06
C ALA A 140 4.82 -8.90 -14.87
N GLY A 141 5.58 -8.33 -13.92
CA GLY A 141 6.00 -9.03 -12.71
C GLY A 141 4.83 -9.54 -11.87
N LEU A 142 3.77 -8.75 -11.71
CA LEU A 142 2.56 -9.17 -11.00
C LEU A 142 1.81 -10.28 -11.75
N ARG A 143 1.56 -10.10 -13.05
CA ARG A 143 0.91 -11.12 -13.88
C ARG A 143 1.66 -12.45 -13.83
N ASP A 144 2.98 -12.42 -14.01
CA ASP A 144 3.80 -13.63 -14.05
C ASP A 144 3.81 -14.34 -12.69
N ALA A 145 3.79 -13.60 -11.58
CA ALA A 145 3.64 -14.17 -10.26
C ALA A 145 2.28 -14.83 -10.06
N VAL A 146 1.20 -14.23 -10.56
CA VAL A 146 -0.16 -14.81 -10.54
C VAL A 146 -0.23 -16.08 -11.38
N LEU A 147 0.30 -16.07 -12.61
CA LEU A 147 0.41 -17.28 -13.45
C LEU A 147 1.16 -18.38 -12.73
N LYS A 148 2.35 -18.06 -12.22
CA LYS A 148 3.22 -19.03 -11.54
C LYS A 148 2.54 -19.64 -10.31
N TRP A 149 1.82 -18.83 -9.54
CA TRP A 149 1.13 -19.30 -8.34
C TRP A 149 -0.11 -20.11 -8.70
N GLY A 150 -0.97 -19.59 -9.59
CA GLY A 150 -2.19 -20.24 -10.03
C GLY A 150 -1.96 -21.59 -10.72
N LEU A 151 -0.99 -21.69 -11.63
CA LEU A 151 -0.65 -22.95 -12.30
C LEU A 151 -0.11 -24.02 -11.36
N ARG A 152 0.50 -23.63 -10.23
CA ARG A 152 1.07 -24.57 -9.25
C ARG A 152 0.10 -25.00 -8.16
N LYS A 153 -0.94 -24.20 -7.91
CA LYS A 153 -1.78 -24.32 -6.71
C LYS A 153 -3.26 -24.50 -7.00
N THR A 154 -3.66 -24.42 -8.26
CA THR A 154 -5.06 -24.54 -8.68
C THR A 154 -5.16 -25.44 -9.90
N SER A 155 -6.34 -26.03 -10.11
CA SER A 155 -6.69 -26.76 -11.34
C SER A 155 -7.26 -25.84 -12.43
N ILE A 156 -7.29 -24.52 -12.19
CA ILE A 156 -7.85 -23.54 -13.11
C ILE A 156 -6.95 -23.40 -14.33
N LYS A 157 -7.57 -23.44 -15.52
CA LYS A 157 -6.88 -23.20 -16.79
C LYS A 157 -6.59 -21.71 -16.93
N LEU A 158 -5.35 -21.31 -16.67
CA LEU A 158 -4.88 -19.95 -16.87
C LEU A 158 -4.23 -19.78 -18.24
N MET A 159 -4.72 -18.82 -19.02
CA MET A 159 -4.20 -18.48 -20.34
C MET A 159 -3.64 -17.05 -20.32
N PRO A 160 -2.34 -16.83 -20.56
CA PRO A 160 -1.80 -15.48 -20.69
C PRO A 160 -2.41 -14.76 -21.90
N LEU A 161 -2.71 -13.47 -21.74
CA LEU A 161 -3.28 -12.62 -22.80
C LEU A 161 -2.40 -11.38 -23.02
N ASP A 162 -1.33 -11.55 -23.80
CA ASP A 162 -0.41 -10.45 -24.10
C ASP A 162 -1.12 -9.31 -24.85
N GLY A 163 -0.90 -8.07 -24.40
CA GLY A 163 -1.37 -6.86 -25.07
C GLY A 163 -2.87 -6.56 -24.99
N GLN A 164 -3.65 -7.40 -24.30
CA GLN A 164 -5.12 -7.27 -24.23
C GLN A 164 -5.62 -6.77 -22.87
N GLY A 165 -4.76 -6.18 -22.05
CA GLY A 165 -5.14 -5.67 -20.73
C GLY A 165 -5.63 -4.23 -20.73
N PRO A 166 -6.05 -3.74 -19.55
CA PRO A 166 -6.50 -2.36 -19.40
C PRO A 166 -5.38 -1.37 -19.70
N ALA A 167 -5.70 -0.35 -20.49
CA ALA A 167 -4.81 0.76 -20.83
C ALA A 167 -4.81 1.89 -19.78
N SER A 168 -5.72 1.83 -18.81
CA SER A 168 -5.83 2.78 -17.70
C SER A 168 -6.55 2.10 -16.53
N LEU A 169 -6.52 2.74 -15.34
CA LEU A 169 -7.16 2.22 -14.14
C LEU A 169 -8.69 2.02 -14.29
N GLU A 170 -9.33 2.89 -15.06
CA GLU A 170 -10.77 2.86 -15.32
C GLU A 170 -11.11 2.21 -16.66
N GLY A 171 -10.10 1.81 -17.43
CA GLY A 171 -10.26 1.19 -18.73
C GLY A 171 -11.06 -0.11 -18.61
N GLN A 172 -11.99 -0.30 -19.53
CA GLN A 172 -12.75 -1.54 -19.69
C GLN A 172 -12.47 -2.08 -21.09
N PRO A 173 -11.44 -2.93 -21.25
CA PRO A 173 -11.19 -3.58 -22.52
C PRO A 173 -12.39 -4.42 -22.94
N ASP A 174 -12.66 -4.44 -24.24
CA ASP A 174 -13.63 -5.37 -24.80
C ASP A 174 -13.00 -6.76 -24.92
N TYR A 175 -13.52 -7.70 -24.13
CA TYR A 175 -13.06 -9.09 -24.09
C TYR A 175 -13.92 -10.03 -24.93
N SER A 176 -14.99 -9.55 -25.58
CA SER A 176 -15.97 -10.41 -26.26
C SER A 176 -15.35 -11.37 -27.28
N GLY A 177 -14.32 -10.93 -28.02
CA GLY A 177 -13.57 -11.74 -28.99
C GLY A 177 -12.74 -12.88 -28.38
N LEU A 178 -12.58 -12.94 -27.06
CA LEU A 178 -11.86 -14.03 -26.40
C LEU A 178 -12.68 -15.32 -26.30
N LYS A 179 -14.00 -15.24 -26.48
CA LYS A 179 -14.89 -16.41 -26.43
C LYS A 179 -14.52 -17.44 -27.51
N ASP A 180 -14.17 -16.98 -28.70
CA ASP A 180 -13.74 -17.83 -29.82
C ASP A 180 -12.40 -18.53 -29.56
N ARG A 181 -11.63 -18.03 -28.58
CA ARG A 181 -10.38 -18.62 -28.09
C ARG A 181 -10.60 -19.54 -26.88
N GLY A 182 -11.87 -19.78 -26.51
CA GLY A 182 -12.26 -20.64 -25.40
C GLY A 182 -11.98 -20.03 -24.03
N VAL A 183 -11.95 -18.70 -23.91
CA VAL A 183 -11.82 -17.99 -22.63
C VAL A 183 -13.21 -17.61 -22.13
N ASP A 184 -13.51 -17.95 -20.88
CA ASP A 184 -14.81 -17.73 -20.25
C ASP A 184 -14.79 -16.50 -19.34
N THR A 185 -13.66 -16.26 -18.67
CA THR A 185 -13.47 -15.13 -17.75
C THR A 185 -12.08 -14.53 -17.91
N VAL A 186 -11.93 -13.26 -17.51
CA VAL A 186 -10.66 -12.55 -17.48
C VAL A 186 -10.35 -12.11 -16.06
N LEU A 187 -9.19 -12.48 -15.55
CA LEU A 187 -8.63 -11.97 -14.30
C LEU A 187 -7.66 -10.84 -14.63
N GLU A 188 -8.11 -9.59 -14.54
CA GLU A 188 -7.24 -8.43 -14.61
C GLU A 188 -6.45 -8.30 -13.32
N VAL A 189 -5.13 -8.15 -13.42
CA VAL A 189 -4.27 -7.80 -12.29
C VAL A 189 -3.41 -6.61 -12.68
N SER A 190 -3.39 -5.60 -11.81
CA SER A 190 -2.72 -4.33 -12.10
C SER A 190 -2.00 -3.81 -10.86
N VAL A 191 -0.75 -3.38 -11.03
CA VAL A 191 -0.06 -2.56 -10.03
C VAL A 191 -0.52 -1.12 -10.22
N LEU A 192 -1.13 -0.56 -9.17
CA LEU A 192 -1.64 0.81 -9.16
C LEU A 192 -0.54 1.80 -8.80
N GLY A 193 0.33 1.42 -7.86
CA GLY A 193 1.44 2.23 -7.44
C GLY A 193 2.58 1.43 -6.84
N VAL A 194 3.79 1.95 -7.02
CA VAL A 194 5.02 1.41 -6.44
C VAL A 194 5.92 2.56 -5.97
N GLY A 195 6.37 2.49 -4.72
CA GLY A 195 7.04 3.62 -4.12
C GLY A 195 7.71 3.32 -2.79
N LEU A 196 8.31 4.36 -2.21
CA LEU A 196 8.87 4.32 -0.86
C LEU A 196 8.04 5.21 0.05
N SER A 197 7.49 4.64 1.12
CA SER A 197 6.61 5.33 2.04
C SER A 197 7.08 5.18 3.49
N GLY A 198 6.79 6.18 4.32
CA GLY A 198 7.17 6.23 5.73
C GLY A 198 6.72 7.54 6.37
N ALA A 199 7.13 7.79 7.61
CA ALA A 199 6.82 9.03 8.31
C ALA A 199 7.56 10.22 7.66
N LYS A 200 6.94 11.41 7.61
CA LYS A 200 7.58 12.64 7.07
C LYS A 200 8.54 13.27 8.10
N THR A 201 9.65 12.61 8.37
CA THR A 201 10.70 13.10 9.28
C THR A 201 11.92 13.60 8.52
N LEU A 202 12.95 14.07 9.24
CA LEU A 202 14.19 14.58 8.66
C LEU A 202 14.94 13.52 7.84
N ASN A 203 15.07 12.30 8.39
CA ASN A 203 15.70 11.17 7.73
C ASN A 203 14.86 9.90 7.96
N PRO A 204 13.79 9.74 7.17
CA PRO A 204 12.76 8.74 7.45
C PRO A 204 13.25 7.32 7.19
N ASP A 205 12.75 6.40 8.00
CA ASP A 205 12.74 4.99 7.65
C ASP A 205 11.59 4.77 6.66
N LEU A 206 11.92 4.14 5.52
CA LEU A 206 11.03 3.99 4.38
C LEU A 206 10.89 2.52 4.03
N ALA A 207 9.67 2.08 3.82
CA ALA A 207 9.36 0.77 3.28
C ALA A 207 8.95 0.88 1.82
N LEU A 208 9.27 -0.15 1.02
CA LEU A 208 8.66 -0.32 -0.28
C LEU A 208 7.16 -0.57 -0.10
N LEU A 209 6.33 0.26 -0.73
CA LEU A 209 4.89 0.09 -0.80
C LEU A 209 4.49 -0.27 -2.23
N VAL A 210 3.73 -1.35 -2.37
CA VAL A 210 3.09 -1.76 -3.63
C VAL A 210 1.59 -1.78 -3.41
N THR A 211 0.84 -1.05 -4.21
CA THR A 211 -0.62 -1.14 -4.28
C THR A 211 -1.03 -1.77 -5.59
N ALA A 212 -2.03 -2.63 -5.55
CA ALA A 212 -2.48 -3.38 -6.70
C ALA A 212 -3.99 -3.62 -6.65
N ARG A 213 -4.58 -3.91 -7.80
CA ARG A 213 -5.99 -4.26 -7.95
C ARG A 213 -6.11 -5.55 -8.73
N SER A 214 -7.07 -6.38 -8.35
CA SER A 214 -7.55 -7.46 -9.21
C SER A 214 -9.02 -7.24 -9.56
N ARG A 215 -9.42 -7.67 -10.76
CA ARG A 215 -10.81 -7.68 -11.22
C ARG A 215 -11.07 -8.97 -11.99
N VAL A 216 -12.22 -9.59 -11.77
CA VAL A 216 -12.67 -10.72 -12.59
C VAL A 216 -13.82 -10.23 -13.46
N VAL A 217 -13.69 -10.40 -14.77
CA VAL A 217 -14.65 -9.96 -15.77
C VAL A 217 -15.16 -11.17 -16.54
N SER A 218 -16.48 -11.30 -16.68
CA SER A 218 -17.10 -12.32 -17.54
C SER A 218 -16.91 -11.94 -19.00
N VAL A 219 -16.43 -12.86 -19.83
CA VAL A 219 -16.27 -12.63 -21.28
C VAL A 219 -17.64 -12.59 -21.98
N SER A 220 -18.65 -13.28 -21.43
CA SER A 220 -19.94 -13.45 -22.09
C SER A 220 -20.80 -12.18 -22.10
N ASP A 221 -20.73 -11.38 -21.06
CA ASP A 221 -21.55 -10.18 -20.84
C ASP A 221 -20.72 -8.94 -20.42
N GLY A 222 -19.39 -9.07 -20.33
CA GLY A 222 -18.48 -7.99 -19.93
C GLY A 222 -18.61 -7.58 -18.46
N LYS A 223 -19.40 -8.31 -17.66
CA LYS A 223 -19.73 -7.91 -16.29
C LYS A 223 -18.57 -8.18 -15.34
N GLU A 224 -18.28 -7.21 -14.48
CA GLU A 224 -17.39 -7.40 -13.34
C GLU A 224 -18.05 -8.33 -12.30
N LEU A 225 -17.41 -9.48 -12.09
CA LEU A 225 -17.81 -10.50 -11.12
C LEU A 225 -17.15 -10.29 -9.75
N PHE A 226 -15.97 -9.67 -9.74
CA PHE A 226 -15.16 -9.42 -8.55
C PHE A 226 -14.22 -8.24 -8.78
N SER A 227 -13.94 -7.47 -7.72
CA SER A 227 -12.91 -6.44 -7.73
C SER A 227 -12.39 -6.21 -6.31
N ARG A 228 -11.06 -6.09 -6.17
CA ARG A 228 -10.44 -5.83 -4.86
C ARG A 228 -9.09 -5.13 -4.98
N ASP A 229 -8.87 -4.22 -4.03
CA ASP A 229 -7.59 -3.53 -3.83
C ASP A 229 -6.74 -4.23 -2.77
N TYR A 230 -5.45 -4.21 -3.02
CA TYR A 230 -4.42 -4.82 -2.20
C TYR A 230 -3.27 -3.86 -1.96
N SER A 231 -2.63 -4.01 -0.80
CA SER A 231 -1.41 -3.30 -0.46
C SER A 231 -0.41 -4.25 0.16
N CYS A 232 0.86 -4.06 -0.17
CA CYS A 232 1.96 -4.76 0.44
C CYS A 232 3.07 -3.79 0.83
N SER A 233 3.55 -3.90 2.06
CA SER A 233 4.71 -3.16 2.55
C SER A 233 5.90 -4.09 2.82
N GLY A 234 7.11 -3.59 2.56
CA GLY A 234 8.38 -4.27 2.81
C GLY A 234 9.00 -3.93 4.16
N ALA A 235 10.27 -4.33 4.34
CA ALA A 235 11.07 -3.90 5.48
C ALA A 235 11.48 -2.42 5.32
N GLU A 236 11.54 -1.72 6.45
CA GLU A 236 11.95 -0.32 6.50
C GLU A 236 13.47 -0.15 6.39
N ARG A 237 13.91 0.89 5.68
CA ARG A 237 15.31 1.27 5.49
C ARG A 237 15.44 2.78 5.25
N LYS A 238 16.62 3.34 5.50
CA LYS A 238 16.93 4.72 5.10
C LYS A 238 16.94 4.87 3.58
N PHE A 239 16.58 6.06 3.10
CA PHE A 239 16.56 6.37 1.66
C PHE A 239 17.89 6.07 0.95
N LYS A 240 19.01 6.44 1.57
CA LYS A 240 20.36 6.13 1.05
C LYS A 240 20.62 4.64 0.85
N GLU A 241 20.02 3.78 1.66
CA GLU A 241 20.16 2.33 1.50
C GLU A 241 19.31 1.78 0.36
N TRP A 242 18.17 2.40 0.09
CA TRP A 242 17.38 2.11 -1.10
C TRP A 242 18.11 2.56 -2.37
N ALA A 243 18.74 3.73 -2.35
CA ALA A 243 19.51 4.25 -3.49
C ALA A 243 20.84 3.51 -3.73
N ALA A 244 21.43 2.92 -2.69
CA ALA A 244 22.73 2.27 -2.78
C ALA A 244 22.78 1.18 -3.86
N ARG A 245 23.89 1.16 -4.63
CA ARG A 245 24.12 0.21 -5.74
C ARG A 245 22.95 0.21 -6.72
N SER A 246 22.50 1.40 -7.14
CA SER A 246 21.44 1.60 -8.13
C SER A 246 20.16 0.85 -7.81
N GLY A 247 19.66 1.01 -6.59
CA GLY A 247 18.38 0.40 -6.24
C GLY A 247 18.45 -1.10 -6.00
N ALA A 248 19.63 -1.71 -5.77
CA ALA A 248 19.79 -3.16 -5.67
C ALA A 248 18.83 -3.84 -4.67
N LYS A 249 18.36 -3.11 -3.65
CA LYS A 249 17.39 -3.61 -2.66
C LYS A 249 15.93 -3.56 -3.14
N LEU A 250 15.59 -2.72 -4.12
CA LEU A 250 14.22 -2.53 -4.61
C LEU A 250 13.66 -3.80 -5.24
N ARG A 251 14.42 -4.43 -6.13
CA ARG A 251 13.99 -5.64 -6.85
C ARG A 251 13.61 -6.81 -5.93
N PRO A 252 14.45 -7.27 -4.99
CA PRO A 252 14.06 -8.36 -4.11
C PRO A 252 12.90 -8.00 -3.18
N ALA A 253 12.81 -6.74 -2.71
CA ALA A 253 11.68 -6.28 -1.91
C ALA A 253 10.37 -6.31 -2.72
N PHE A 254 10.42 -5.83 -3.97
CA PHE A 254 9.28 -5.84 -4.89
C PHE A 254 8.82 -7.26 -5.21
N GLN A 255 9.75 -8.16 -5.55
CA GLN A 255 9.44 -9.56 -5.82
C GLN A 255 8.78 -10.25 -4.61
N GLY A 256 9.27 -10.00 -3.40
CA GLY A 256 8.66 -10.50 -2.18
C GLY A 256 7.23 -9.98 -1.99
N CYS A 257 6.99 -8.69 -2.25
CA CYS A 257 5.67 -8.11 -2.17
C CYS A 257 4.71 -8.64 -3.22
N VAL A 258 5.12 -8.65 -4.49
CA VAL A 258 4.35 -9.18 -5.61
C VAL A 258 3.99 -10.64 -5.40
N PHE A 259 4.89 -11.46 -4.86
CA PHE A 259 4.57 -12.86 -4.56
C PHE A 259 3.45 -12.98 -3.52
N ARG A 260 3.46 -12.14 -2.46
CA ARG A 260 2.37 -12.11 -1.48
C ARG A 260 1.06 -11.64 -2.08
N LEU A 261 1.10 -10.57 -2.88
CA LEU A 261 -0.08 -10.04 -3.57
C LEU A 261 -0.69 -11.07 -4.52
N ALA A 262 0.15 -11.71 -5.36
CA ALA A 262 -0.28 -12.73 -6.30
C ALA A 262 -0.95 -13.91 -5.58
N ARG A 263 -0.38 -14.36 -4.45
CA ARG A 263 -1.00 -15.39 -3.61
C ARG A 263 -2.40 -14.97 -3.16
N SER A 264 -2.53 -13.79 -2.55
CA SER A 264 -3.84 -13.30 -2.07
C SER A 264 -4.83 -13.12 -3.22
N MET A 265 -4.40 -12.58 -4.37
CA MET A 265 -5.28 -12.41 -5.52
C MET A 265 -5.81 -13.74 -6.06
N VAL A 266 -4.95 -14.75 -6.21
CA VAL A 266 -5.41 -16.08 -6.66
C VAL A 266 -6.32 -16.71 -5.61
N LEU A 267 -5.95 -16.62 -4.33
CA LEU A 267 -6.75 -17.19 -3.25
C LEU A 267 -8.12 -16.51 -3.14
N GLU A 268 -8.23 -15.21 -3.37
CA GLU A 268 -9.50 -14.51 -3.18
C GLU A 268 -10.36 -14.47 -4.45
N ALA A 269 -9.75 -14.22 -5.61
CA ALA A 269 -10.47 -14.23 -6.90
C ALA A 269 -11.11 -15.59 -7.19
N PHE A 270 -10.49 -16.66 -6.69
CA PHE A 270 -11.00 -18.02 -6.79
C PHE A 270 -11.54 -18.57 -5.46
N GLN A 271 -11.74 -17.71 -4.46
CA GLN A 271 -12.29 -18.08 -3.15
C GLN A 271 -11.61 -19.30 -2.49
N LEU A 272 -10.32 -19.48 -2.70
CA LEU A 272 -9.46 -20.52 -2.12
C LEU A 272 -8.85 -20.13 -0.76
N ASP A 273 -9.00 -18.90 -0.25
CA ASP A 273 -8.62 -18.58 1.15
C ASP A 273 -9.41 -19.45 2.16
N THR A 274 -10.55 -19.91 1.69
CA THR A 274 -11.41 -20.95 2.25
C THR A 274 -10.74 -22.35 2.19
N LEU A 275 -9.51 -22.59 1.74
CA LEU A 275 -8.94 -23.97 1.67
C LEU A 275 -7.73 -24.18 2.58
N LEU A 276 -7.20 -23.12 3.20
CA LEU A 276 -5.88 -23.16 3.87
C LEU A 276 -5.90 -22.66 5.32
N ALA A 277 -7.07 -22.40 5.91
CA ALA A 277 -7.13 -22.16 7.36
C ALA A 277 -6.83 -23.48 8.10
N PRO A 278 -6.01 -23.47 9.18
CA PRO A 278 -5.87 -24.65 10.04
C PRO A 278 -7.25 -25.03 10.59
N GLU A 279 -7.52 -26.34 10.69
CA GLU A 279 -8.78 -26.86 11.25
C GLU A 279 -9.11 -26.15 12.57
N PRO A 280 -10.39 -25.81 12.83
CA PRO A 280 -10.78 -25.35 14.14
C PRO A 280 -10.44 -26.47 15.13
N GLU A 281 -9.50 -26.17 16.03
CA GLU A 281 -9.20 -27.00 17.19
C GLU A 281 -10.53 -27.30 17.90
N ILE A 282 -11.00 -28.55 17.77
CA ILE A 282 -12.17 -29.03 18.48
C ILE A 282 -11.72 -29.09 19.95
N THR A 283 -11.92 -28.00 20.69
CA THR A 283 -11.91 -28.08 22.15
C THR A 283 -13.10 -28.93 22.56
N ASP A 284 -12.82 -30.22 22.71
CA ASP A 284 -13.61 -31.17 23.46
C ASP A 284 -13.79 -30.60 24.87
N LYS A 285 -14.93 -29.95 25.10
CA LYS A 285 -15.42 -29.68 26.44
C LYS A 285 -16.38 -30.80 26.80
N THR A 286 -15.81 -31.96 27.07
CA THR A 286 -16.48 -33.01 27.83
C THR A 286 -15.65 -33.27 29.08
N HIS A 287 -16.33 -33.25 30.23
CA HIS A 287 -15.86 -33.51 31.60
C HIS A 287 -15.23 -32.34 32.37
N GLN A 288 -16.07 -31.60 33.09
CA GLN A 288 -16.25 -31.78 34.55
C GLN A 288 -17.54 -31.09 35.02
#